data_AF-A0A1D1VGU7-F1
#
_entry.id   AF-A0A1D1VGU7-F1
#
_cell.length_a   1.000
_cell.length_b   1.000
_cell.length_c   1.000
_cell.angle_alpha   90.00
_cell.angle_beta   90.00
_cell.angle_gamma   90.00
#
_symmetry.space_group_name_H-M   'P 1'
#
loop_
_entity.id
_entity.type
_entity.pdbx_description
1 polymer ?
#
loop_
_entity_poly.entity_id
_entity_poly.type
_entity_poly.pdbx_seq_one_letter_code
_entity_poly.pdbx_strand_id
1 'polypeptide(L)'
;MVFAQVLSQIIKEETSPTQLNFRRRLLNHTFNAYSRNILIGPDAYRLENILYNRFNPITKAFDTGWIYNAAAGTIDTVSDSVADRWHGRAGPLPNKPTCGFRGDSCPENMITGSTLGVLIAACLLLPLTLAFTFFRASR
;
A
#
# COMPACT_ATOMS: atom_id res chain seq x y z
N MET A 1 -26.12 17.76 3.84
CA MET A 1 -26.84 17.72 2.54
C MET A 1 -27.65 16.44 2.35
N VAL A 2 -27.07 15.23 2.44
CA VAL A 2 -27.82 13.95 2.35
C VAL A 2 -29.00 13.91 3.34
N PHE A 3 -28.73 14.17 4.62
CA PHE A 3 -29.78 14.23 5.66
C PHE A 3 -30.88 15.24 5.35
N ALA A 4 -30.52 16.42 4.82
CA ALA A 4 -31.49 17.45 4.47
C ALA A 4 -32.37 17.01 3.28
N GLN A 5 -31.81 16.29 2.32
CA GLN A 5 -32.59 15.72 1.21
C GLN A 5 -33.58 14.66 1.72
N VAL A 6 -33.12 13.73 2.55
CA VAL A 6 -33.99 12.71 3.17
C VAL A 6 -35.11 13.37 3.98
N LEU A 7 -34.79 14.37 4.81
CA LEU A 7 -35.80 15.08 5.59
C LEU A 7 -36.78 15.84 4.70
N SER A 8 -36.30 16.48 3.63
CA SER A 8 -37.16 17.18 2.67
C SER A 8 -38.14 16.24 1.97
N GLN A 9 -37.73 14.99 1.70
CA GLN A 9 -38.61 13.95 1.13
C GLN A 9 -39.68 13.54 2.13
N ILE A 10 -39.31 13.31 3.39
CA ILE A 10 -40.26 12.95 4.45
C ILE A 10 -41.33 14.02 4.62
N ILE A 11 -40.92 15.29 4.65
CA ILE A 11 -41.83 16.44 4.78
C ILE A 11 -42.75 16.54 3.55
N LYS A 12 -42.20 16.42 2.34
CA LYS A 12 -42.98 16.49 1.08
C LYS A 12 -44.00 15.35 0.95
N GLU A 13 -43.68 14.18 1.47
CA GLU A 13 -44.55 13.00 1.44
C GLU A 13 -45.53 12.98 2.62
N GLU A 14 -45.55 14.02 3.47
CA GLU A 14 -46.38 14.12 4.69
C GLU A 14 -46.27 12.89 5.60
N THR A 15 -45.11 12.22 5.56
CA THR A 15 -44.87 11.04 6.38
C THR A 15 -44.32 11.41 7.75
N SER A 16 -44.72 10.66 8.78
CA SER A 16 -44.18 10.87 10.12
C SER A 16 -42.64 10.70 10.12
N PRO A 17 -41.88 11.64 10.73
CA PRO A 17 -40.42 11.62 10.76
C PRO A 17 -39.87 10.60 11.76
N THR A 18 -40.26 9.34 11.59
CA THR A 18 -39.76 8.23 12.41
C THR A 18 -38.36 7.81 11.95
N GLN A 19 -37.60 7.23 12.88
CA GLN A 19 -36.28 6.66 12.57
C GLN A 19 -36.35 5.63 11.43
N LEU A 20 -37.41 4.82 11.39
CA LEU A 20 -37.60 3.80 10.35
C LEU A 20 -37.82 4.43 8.97
N ASN A 21 -38.67 5.45 8.88
CA ASN A 21 -38.93 6.17 7.63
C ASN A 21 -37.69 6.89 7.11
N PHE A 22 -36.91 7.45 8.02
CA PHE A 22 -35.63 8.05 7.71
C PHE A 22 -34.63 7.02 7.18
N ARG A 23 -34.44 5.92 7.91
CA ARG A 23 -33.51 4.85 7.55
C ARG A 23 -33.83 4.26 6.18
N ARG A 24 -35.10 3.98 5.88
CA ARG A 24 -35.54 3.43 4.59
C ARG A 24 -35.19 4.34 3.40
N ARG A 25 -35.27 5.65 3.58
CA ARG A 25 -34.94 6.65 2.54
C ARG A 25 -33.46 6.97 2.47
N LEU A 26 -32.70 6.65 3.51
CA LEU A 26 -31.25 6.84 3.56
C LEU A 26 -30.48 5.71 2.86
N LEU A 27 -30.78 4.46 3.21
CA LEU A 27 -29.98 3.30 2.81
C LEU A 27 -30.25 2.87 1.37
N ASN A 28 -29.21 2.35 0.69
CA ASN A 28 -29.26 1.88 -0.70
C ASN A 28 -29.76 2.94 -1.70
N HIS A 29 -29.46 4.21 -1.42
CA HIS A 29 -29.89 5.32 -2.25
C HIS A 29 -28.73 6.23 -2.66
N THR A 30 -28.85 6.75 -3.87
CA THR A 30 -27.96 7.77 -4.42
C THR A 30 -28.55 9.15 -4.20
N PHE A 31 -27.75 10.06 -3.65
CA PHE A 31 -28.10 11.44 -3.38
C PHE A 31 -27.28 12.37 -4.27
N ASN A 32 -27.93 13.38 -4.85
CA ASN A 32 -27.26 14.35 -5.68
C ASN A 32 -26.59 15.41 -4.79
N ALA A 33 -25.26 15.44 -4.73
CA ALA A 33 -24.51 16.50 -4.08
C ALA A 33 -23.98 17.48 -5.13
N TYR A 34 -23.77 18.74 -4.72
CA TYR A 34 -23.16 19.76 -5.58
C TYR A 34 -21.87 19.30 -6.27
N SER A 35 -21.02 18.52 -5.58
CA SER A 35 -19.75 18.04 -6.13
C SER A 35 -19.84 16.73 -6.90
N ARG A 36 -20.64 15.77 -6.42
CA ARG A 36 -20.81 14.44 -7.04
C ARG A 36 -21.97 13.67 -6.42
N ASN A 37 -22.47 12.67 -7.13
CA ASN A 37 -23.44 11.75 -6.53
C ASN A 37 -22.83 10.99 -5.35
N ILE A 38 -23.62 10.83 -4.28
CA ILE A 38 -23.26 10.13 -3.05
C ILE A 38 -24.15 8.91 -2.92
N LEU A 39 -23.59 7.71 -3.02
CA LEU A 39 -24.30 6.46 -2.77
C LEU A 39 -24.12 6.05 -1.30
N ILE A 40 -25.22 5.84 -0.57
CA ILE A 40 -25.20 5.25 0.76
C ILE A 40 -25.59 3.78 0.63
N GLY A 41 -24.74 2.91 1.16
CA GLY A 41 -24.88 1.46 1.14
C GLY A 41 -25.89 0.92 2.16
N PRO A 42 -26.05 -0.41 2.20
CA PRO A 42 -27.01 -1.08 3.09
C PRO A 42 -26.58 -1.04 4.56
N ASP A 43 -25.30 -0.85 4.80
CA ASP A 43 -24.63 -0.75 6.10
C ASP A 43 -24.54 0.70 6.62
N ALA A 44 -25.18 1.65 5.93
CA ALA A 44 -25.15 3.09 6.20
C ALA A 44 -23.79 3.77 5.94
N TYR A 45 -22.84 3.10 5.31
CA TYR A 45 -21.61 3.73 4.85
C TYR A 45 -21.77 4.30 3.44
N ARG A 46 -20.98 5.33 3.15
CA ARG A 46 -20.89 5.87 1.80
C ARG A 46 -20.02 4.96 0.94
N LEU A 47 -20.53 4.52 -0.19
CA LEU A 47 -19.72 3.88 -1.21
C LEU A 47 -18.96 4.95 -2.00
N GLU A 48 -17.64 4.84 -2.00
CA GLU A 48 -16.75 5.81 -2.63
C GLU A 48 -15.59 5.09 -3.32
N ASN A 49 -15.28 5.52 -4.54
CA ASN A 49 -14.13 4.98 -5.26
C ASN A 49 -12.81 5.42 -4.61
N ILE A 50 -11.82 4.54 -4.62
CA ILE A 50 -10.48 4.84 -4.08
C ILE A 50 -9.53 5.04 -5.27
N LEU A 51 -8.88 6.20 -5.32
CA LEU A 51 -7.89 6.52 -6.36
C LEU A 51 -6.49 6.12 -5.88
N TYR A 52 -5.81 5.27 -6.64
CA TYR A 52 -4.42 4.91 -6.38
C TYR A 52 -3.51 5.78 -7.23
N ASN A 53 -2.89 6.74 -6.56
CA ASN A 53 -2.07 7.75 -7.21
C ASN A 53 -0.57 7.43 -7.12
N ARG A 54 0.17 7.84 -8.15
CA ARG A 54 1.60 7.69 -8.29
C ARG A 54 2.24 9.04 -8.47
N PHE A 55 3.31 9.28 -7.73
CA PHE A 55 4.06 10.53 -7.83
C PHE A 55 4.81 10.61 -9.16
N ASN A 56 4.69 11.74 -9.85
CA ASN A 56 5.41 12.08 -11.05
C ASN A 56 6.60 13.00 -10.72
N PRO A 57 7.86 12.55 -10.88
CA PRO A 57 9.02 13.33 -10.49
C PRO A 57 9.32 14.48 -11.46
N ILE A 58 8.74 14.47 -12.67
CA ILE A 58 8.93 15.52 -13.68
C ILE A 58 7.97 16.66 -13.39
N THR A 59 6.66 16.36 -13.33
CA THR A 59 5.62 17.38 -13.11
C THR A 59 5.46 17.76 -11.63
N LYS A 60 6.04 16.98 -10.71
CA LYS A 60 5.87 17.11 -9.26
C LYS A 60 4.42 16.95 -8.78
N ALA A 61 3.59 16.24 -9.56
CA ALA A 61 2.18 16.00 -9.26
C ALA A 61 1.89 14.51 -9.01
N PHE A 62 0.67 14.21 -8.57
CA PHE A 62 0.16 12.86 -8.42
C PHE A 62 -0.76 12.52 -9.58
N ASP A 63 -0.47 11.43 -10.28
CA ASP A 63 -1.28 10.91 -11.38
C ASP A 63 -2.01 9.65 -10.91
N THR A 64 -3.26 9.43 -11.32
CA THR A 64 -4.02 8.22 -10.98
C THR A 64 -3.66 7.07 -11.92
N GLY A 65 -3.20 5.95 -11.35
CA GLY A 65 -2.91 4.72 -12.11
C GLY A 65 -4.07 3.73 -12.07
N TRP A 66 -4.71 3.59 -10.90
CA TRP A 66 -5.86 2.70 -10.71
C TRP A 66 -6.99 3.35 -9.93
N ILE A 67 -8.18 2.81 -10.10
CA ILE A 67 -9.37 3.16 -9.32
C ILE A 67 -9.97 1.87 -8.77
N TYR A 68 -10.15 1.78 -7.46
CA TYR A 68 -11.05 0.79 -6.89
C TYR A 68 -12.48 1.31 -6.99
N ASN A 69 -13.30 0.63 -7.78
CA ASN A 69 -14.72 0.89 -7.91
C ASN A 69 -15.45 0.22 -6.75
N ALA A 70 -15.86 1.01 -5.75
CA ALA A 70 -16.48 0.45 -4.54
C ALA A 70 -17.86 -0.18 -4.80
N ALA A 71 -18.59 0.29 -5.83
CA ALA A 71 -19.88 -0.28 -6.18
C ALA A 71 -19.73 -1.65 -6.88
N ALA A 72 -18.70 -1.82 -7.70
CA ALA A 72 -18.41 -3.08 -8.40
C ALA A 72 -17.50 -4.04 -7.60
N GLY A 73 -16.76 -3.54 -6.61
CA GLY A 73 -15.76 -4.31 -5.88
C GLY A 73 -14.53 -4.66 -6.74
N THR A 74 -14.25 -3.89 -7.79
CA THR A 74 -13.18 -4.16 -8.77
C THR A 74 -12.10 -3.08 -8.73
N ILE A 75 -10.89 -3.42 -9.17
CA ILE A 75 -9.84 -2.45 -9.46
C ILE A 75 -9.72 -2.30 -10.97
N ASP A 76 -9.91 -1.08 -11.45
CA ASP A 76 -9.81 -0.73 -12.85
C ASP A 76 -8.52 0.06 -13.09
N THR A 77 -7.79 -0.25 -14.15
CA THR A 77 -6.58 0.48 -14.54
C THR A 77 -6.95 1.69 -15.37
N VAL A 78 -6.56 2.88 -14.92
CA VAL A 78 -6.78 4.15 -15.63
C VAL A 78 -5.65 4.41 -16.61
N SER A 79 -4.42 4.08 -16.23
CA SER A 79 -3.24 4.28 -17.05
C SER A 79 -2.13 3.30 -16.64
N ASP A 80 -1.78 2.38 -17.55
CA ASP A 80 -0.71 1.39 -17.32
C ASP A 80 0.64 2.06 -17.04
N SER A 81 0.97 3.12 -17.79
CA SER A 81 2.25 3.84 -17.62
C SER A 81 2.36 4.56 -16.28
N VAL A 82 1.23 4.97 -15.69
CA VAL A 82 1.18 5.54 -14.34
C VAL A 82 1.22 4.41 -13.31
N ALA A 83 0.39 3.38 -13.49
CA ALA A 83 0.31 2.20 -12.65
C ALA A 83 1.69 1.55 -12.43
N ASP A 84 2.43 1.32 -13.50
CA ASP A 84 3.74 0.66 -13.49
C ASP A 84 4.89 1.62 -13.18
N ARG A 85 4.59 2.85 -12.75
CA ARG A 85 5.62 3.83 -12.39
C ARG A 85 6.26 3.48 -11.04
N TRP A 86 7.34 2.71 -11.10
CA TRP A 86 8.19 2.36 -9.97
C TRP A 86 9.55 3.05 -10.09
N HIS A 87 9.85 3.98 -9.18
CA HIS A 87 11.07 4.79 -9.27
C HIS A 87 12.31 3.92 -9.03
N GLY A 88 13.14 3.77 -10.06
CA GLY A 88 14.36 2.97 -10.03
C GLY A 88 14.15 1.46 -10.19
N ARG A 89 12.95 1.00 -10.57
CA ARG A 89 12.63 -0.44 -10.75
C ARG A 89 11.60 -0.65 -11.86
N ALA A 90 11.55 -1.86 -12.40
CA ALA A 90 10.52 -2.25 -13.38
C ALA A 90 9.18 -2.66 -12.73
N GLY A 91 9.10 -2.73 -11.40
CA GLY A 91 7.94 -3.30 -10.71
C GLY A 91 7.94 -3.05 -9.20
N PRO A 92 6.91 -3.54 -8.49
CA PRO A 92 6.79 -3.42 -7.05
C PRO A 92 7.96 -4.07 -6.31
N LEU A 93 8.21 -3.56 -5.11
CA LEU A 93 9.00 -4.30 -4.13
C LEU A 93 8.26 -5.59 -3.74
N PRO A 94 8.98 -6.70 -3.54
CA PRO A 94 8.40 -7.89 -2.92
C PRO A 94 7.76 -7.55 -1.57
N ASN A 95 6.64 -8.20 -1.28
CA ASN A 95 5.91 -8.05 0.00
C ASN A 95 6.64 -8.69 1.19
N LYS A 96 7.67 -9.50 0.95
CA LYS A 96 8.52 -10.13 1.97
C LYS A 96 9.99 -9.83 1.63
N PRO A 97 10.83 -9.46 2.61
CA PRO A 97 12.27 -9.38 2.41
C PRO A 97 12.84 -10.73 1.96
N THR A 98 13.89 -10.71 1.12
CA THR A 98 14.53 -11.93 0.59
C THR A 98 14.96 -12.88 1.71
N CYS A 99 15.54 -12.36 2.78
CA CYS A 99 15.97 -13.15 3.93
C CYS A 99 14.87 -13.43 4.98
N GLY A 100 13.61 -13.11 4.68
CA GLY A 100 12.54 -13.06 5.67
C GLY A 100 12.68 -11.88 6.62
N PHE A 101 11.64 -11.63 7.42
CA PHE A 101 11.62 -10.49 8.34
C PHE A 101 12.64 -10.61 9.47
N ARG A 102 13.08 -11.84 9.78
CA ARG A 102 14.03 -12.15 10.86
C ARG A 102 15.44 -12.52 10.36
N GLY A 103 15.66 -12.57 9.05
CA GLY A 103 16.94 -13.00 8.49
C GLY A 103 17.13 -14.53 8.44
N ASP A 104 16.11 -15.29 8.78
CA ASP A 104 16.12 -16.76 8.91
C ASP A 104 15.91 -17.50 7.59
N SER A 105 15.49 -16.80 6.54
CA SER A 105 15.19 -17.37 5.22
C SER A 105 16.21 -16.96 4.15
N CYS A 106 17.43 -16.58 4.51
CA CYS A 106 18.43 -16.18 3.52
C CYS A 106 18.79 -17.37 2.61
N PRO A 107 18.84 -17.16 1.28
CA PRO A 107 19.39 -18.15 0.36
C PRO A 107 20.81 -18.55 0.77
N GLU A 108 21.16 -19.83 0.66
CA GLU A 108 22.50 -20.34 1.05
C GLU A 108 23.65 -19.66 0.29
N ASN A 109 23.37 -19.11 -0.89
CA ASN A 109 24.32 -18.39 -1.73
C ASN A 109 24.41 -16.88 -1.43
N MET A 110 23.65 -16.36 -0.47
CA MET A 110 23.78 -14.97 -0.04
C MET A 110 24.94 -14.83 0.95
N ILE A 111 26.12 -14.48 0.43
CA ILE A 111 27.24 -14.02 1.24
C ILE A 111 26.79 -12.73 1.94
N THR A 112 26.37 -12.86 3.19
CA THR A 112 26.08 -11.71 4.05
C THR A 112 27.39 -10.96 4.29
N GLY A 113 27.36 -9.62 4.35
CA GLY A 113 28.59 -8.81 4.52
C GLY A 113 29.43 -9.22 5.75
N SER A 114 28.81 -9.84 6.74
CA SER A 114 29.47 -10.49 7.89
C SER A 114 30.38 -11.64 7.48
N THR A 115 29.94 -12.55 6.60
CA THR A 115 30.75 -13.68 6.12
C THR A 115 31.96 -13.23 5.30
N LEU A 116 31.80 -12.19 4.48
CA LEU A 116 32.92 -11.57 3.75
C LEU A 116 33.95 -10.95 4.73
N GLY A 117 33.47 -10.27 5.78
CA GLY A 117 34.32 -9.71 6.83
C GLY A 117 35.13 -10.77 7.59
N VAL A 118 34.51 -11.92 7.89
CA VAL A 118 35.18 -13.06 8.54
C VAL A 118 36.26 -13.67 7.64
N LEU A 119 35.98 -13.83 6.34
CA LEU A 119 36.96 -14.36 5.38
C LEU A 119 38.18 -13.45 5.24
N ILE A 120 37.96 -12.13 5.13
CA ILE A 120 39.05 -11.15 5.06
C ILE A 120 39.88 -11.16 6.35
N ALA A 121 39.23 -11.16 7.51
CA ALA A 121 39.92 -11.23 8.80
C ALA A 121 40.75 -12.51 8.94
N ALA A 122 40.20 -13.66 8.55
CA ALA A 122 40.93 -14.93 8.57
C ALA A 122 42.16 -14.90 7.63
N CYS A 123 42.02 -14.39 6.41
CA CYS A 123 43.13 -14.25 5.46
C CYS A 123 44.25 -13.33 5.96
N LEU A 124 43.94 -12.30 6.75
CA LEU A 124 44.96 -11.38 7.30
C LEU A 124 45.60 -11.91 8.59
N LEU A 125 44.83 -12.59 9.45
CA LEU A 125 45.29 -13.02 10.77
C LEU A 125 46.01 -14.38 10.76
N LEU A 126 45.63 -15.30 9.88
CA LEU A 126 46.29 -16.61 9.73
C LEU A 126 47.78 -16.51 9.37
N PRO A 127 48.20 -15.75 8.34
CA PRO A 127 49.63 -15.64 8.03
C PRO A 127 50.40 -14.90 9.12
N LEU A 128 49.79 -13.94 9.81
CA LEU A 128 50.43 -13.18 10.89
C LEU A 128 50.71 -14.06 12.10
N THR A 129 49.77 -14.93 12.47
CA THR A 129 49.93 -15.89 13.57
C THR A 129 50.95 -16.98 13.23
N LEU A 130 50.93 -17.50 11.99
CA LEU A 130 51.93 -18.46 11.50
C LEU A 130 53.34 -17.86 11.46
N ALA A 131 53.49 -16.62 11.02
CA ALA A 131 54.77 -15.92 11.04
C ALA A 131 55.28 -15.73 12.48
N PHE A 132 54.39 -15.34 13.41
CA PHE A 132 54.75 -15.17 14.82
C PHE A 132 55.17 -16.48 15.49
N THR A 133 54.49 -17.59 15.23
CA THR A 133 54.85 -18.89 15.79
C THR A 133 56.15 -19.43 15.18
N PHE A 134 56.38 -19.25 13.87
CA PHE A 134 57.65 -19.59 13.24
C PHE A 134 58.82 -18.79 13.83
N PHE A 135 58.65 -17.48 13.98
CA PHE A 135 59.70 -16.60 14.53
C PHE A 135 60.02 -16.92 16.00
N ARG A 136 59.03 -17.40 16.76
CA ARG A 136 59.19 -17.83 18.14
C ARG A 136 59.80 -19.22 18.28
N ALA A 137 59.62 -20.10 17.29
CA ALA A 137 60.23 -21.43 17.26
C ALA A 137 61.69 -21.42 16.74
N SER A 138 62.10 -20.37 16.04
CA SER A 138 63.47 -20.21 15.50
C SER A 138 64.43 -19.45 16.43
N ARG A 139 64.00 -19.07 17.64
CA ARG A 139 64.83 -18.52 18.72
C ARG A 139 64.93 -19.54 19.84
#